data_AF-A0A7V2TWX1-F1
#
_entry.id   AF-A0A7V2TWX1-F1
#
_cell.length_a   1.000
_cell.length_b   1.000
_cell.length_c   1.000
_cell.angle_alpha   90.00
_cell.angle_beta   90.00
_cell.angle_gamma   90.00
#
_symmetry.space_group_name_H-M   'P 1'
#
loop_
_entity.id
_entity.type
_entity.pdbx_description
1 polymer ?
#
loop_
_entity_poly.entity_id
_entity_poly.type
_entity_poly.pdbx_seq_one_letter_code
_entity_poly.pdbx_strand_id
1 'polypeptide(L)'
;MKKILFWGCCFLFLWTGQGFAQDRMIITFKNGQVQVFDTGSILKVEFQSGQAAAAPAPQGTLGGLASFQSHNYRSHFIRHANFLGEITPVSSDLDRKDSTFRMVPGLADSRYVSFESVNYPGHYLRHQDFRLKLQKSDGSQLFRLDATFKMVPGLADGSWSSFESVNFPGHYIRHRNFHLYLEKGSDDLFRKDSTFRITPPNS
;
A
#
# COMPACT_ATOMS: atom_id res chain seq x y z
N MET A 1 47.24 -0.52 9.71
CA MET A 1 45.82 -0.45 9.29
C MET A 1 45.10 -1.69 9.78
N LYS A 2 44.13 -1.55 10.68
CA LYS A 2 43.29 -2.67 11.10
C LYS A 2 42.21 -2.86 10.03
N LYS A 3 42.25 -3.97 9.29
CA LYS A 3 41.25 -4.29 8.25
C LYS A 3 40.23 -5.25 8.83
N ILE A 4 38.96 -4.96 8.64
CA ILE A 4 37.84 -5.83 9.00
C ILE A 4 37.24 -6.31 7.68
N LEU A 5 37.31 -7.62 7.40
CA LEU A 5 36.63 -8.24 6.27
C LEU A 5 35.27 -8.77 6.74
N PHE A 6 34.23 -8.51 5.95
CA PHE A 6 32.87 -8.98 6.23
C PHE A 6 32.49 -10.11 5.27
N TRP A 7 32.04 -11.25 5.82
CA TRP A 7 31.40 -12.34 5.07
C TRP A 7 30.26 -12.93 5.91
N GLY A 8 29.03 -12.93 5.39
CA GLY A 8 27.89 -13.65 5.99
C GLY A 8 27.10 -12.93 7.09
N CYS A 9 25.84 -13.35 7.28
CA CYS A 9 24.79 -12.68 8.05
C CYS A 9 24.98 -12.73 9.58
N CYS A 10 24.79 -11.57 10.20
CA CYS A 10 24.68 -11.29 11.64
C CYS A 10 25.98 -11.45 12.46
N PHE A 11 26.54 -10.31 12.89
CA PHE A 11 27.59 -10.26 13.90
C PHE A 11 27.26 -9.20 14.96
N LEU A 12 27.28 -9.62 16.23
CA LEU A 12 27.36 -8.74 17.38
C LEU A 12 28.84 -8.59 17.75
N PHE A 13 29.38 -7.38 17.63
CA PHE A 13 30.75 -7.10 18.08
C PHE A 13 30.70 -6.53 19.50
N LEU A 14 31.18 -7.31 20.48
CA LEU A 14 31.57 -6.79 21.79
C LEU A 14 33.06 -6.51 21.74
N TRP A 15 33.43 -5.23 21.77
CA TRP A 15 34.82 -4.81 21.86
C TRP A 15 35.14 -4.44 23.32
N THR A 16 36.08 -5.16 23.94
CA THR A 16 36.64 -4.87 25.26
C THR A 16 38.10 -4.43 25.10
N GLY A 17 38.31 -3.14 24.84
CA GLY A 17 39.63 -2.55 24.63
C GLY A 17 39.54 -1.03 24.47
N GLN A 18 40.65 -0.31 24.73
CA GLN A 18 40.70 1.15 24.76
C GLN A 18 40.01 1.79 23.55
N GLY A 19 39.17 2.78 23.83
CA GLY A 19 38.25 3.38 22.86
C GLY A 19 38.96 3.99 21.65
N PHE A 20 38.21 4.07 20.55
CA PHE A 20 38.61 4.66 19.27
C PHE A 20 38.76 6.19 19.31
N ALA A 21 39.09 6.78 20.46
CA ALA A 21 39.31 8.22 20.51
C ALA A 21 40.51 8.54 19.60
N GLN A 22 40.25 9.24 18.49
CA GLN A 22 41.18 9.73 17.45
C GLN A 22 41.26 8.98 16.11
N ASP A 23 40.53 7.88 15.91
CA ASP A 23 40.43 7.24 14.58
C ASP A 23 39.25 7.79 13.74
N ARG A 24 39.19 7.44 12.44
CA ARG A 24 38.02 7.72 11.58
C ARG A 24 37.47 6.40 11.05
N MET A 25 36.16 6.18 11.17
CA MET A 25 35.48 5.06 10.52
C MET A 25 35.10 5.48 9.09
N ILE A 26 35.56 4.73 8.09
CA ILE A 26 35.26 4.98 6.68
C ILE A 26 34.42 3.83 6.13
N ILE A 27 33.24 4.13 5.60
CA ILE A 27 32.37 3.19 4.90
C ILE A 27 32.37 3.55 3.42
N THR A 28 32.79 2.61 2.58
CA THR A 28 32.72 2.75 1.11
C THR A 28 31.57 1.90 0.57
N PHE A 29 30.65 2.53 -0.12
CA PHE A 29 29.48 1.90 -0.70
C PHE A 29 29.79 1.39 -2.11
N LYS A 30 29.03 0.39 -2.57
CA LYS A 30 29.19 -0.19 -3.93
C LYS A 30 28.97 0.82 -5.06
N ASN A 31 28.23 1.90 -4.79
CA ASN A 31 28.01 3.00 -5.73
C ASN A 31 29.15 4.04 -5.73
N GLY A 32 30.25 3.79 -5.00
CA GLY A 32 31.40 4.67 -4.90
C GLY A 32 31.28 5.78 -3.86
N GLN A 33 30.13 5.91 -3.17
CA GLN A 33 30.01 6.87 -2.08
C GLN A 33 30.90 6.46 -0.90
N VAL A 34 31.42 7.46 -0.19
CA VAL A 34 32.25 7.28 1.01
C VAL A 34 31.63 8.09 2.14
N GLN A 35 31.41 7.43 3.28
CA GLN A 35 30.95 8.10 4.49
C GLN A 35 31.98 7.94 5.59
N VAL A 36 32.32 9.06 6.23
CA VAL A 36 33.36 9.13 7.26
C VAL A 36 32.70 9.54 8.57
N PHE A 37 32.97 8.81 9.63
CA PHE A 37 32.45 9.07 10.97
C PHE A 37 33.62 9.30 11.94
N ASP A 38 33.49 10.31 12.79
CA ASP A 38 34.37 10.52 13.93
C ASP A 38 34.06 9.46 14.99
N THR A 39 35.05 8.65 15.34
CA THR A 39 34.87 7.56 16.30
C THR A 39 34.85 8.03 17.75
N GLY A 40 35.18 9.30 18.03
CA GLY A 40 35.09 9.89 19.37
C GLY A 40 33.66 9.99 19.93
N SER A 41 32.63 9.85 19.09
CA SER A 41 31.21 9.97 19.48
C SER A 41 30.37 8.72 19.22
N ILE A 42 30.97 7.64 18.73
CA ILE A 42 30.25 6.41 18.38
C ILE A 42 30.12 5.53 19.62
N LEU A 43 28.90 5.40 20.14
CA LEU A 43 28.60 4.52 21.28
C LEU A 43 28.38 3.05 20.88
N LYS A 44 27.82 2.82 19.68
CA LYS A 44 27.45 1.48 19.18
C LYS A 44 27.30 1.49 17.66
N VAL A 45 27.67 0.41 16.99
CA VAL A 45 27.39 0.17 15.56
C VAL A 45 26.67 -1.17 15.44
N GLU A 46 25.45 -1.17 14.92
CA GLU A 46 24.65 -2.39 14.74
C GLU A 46 24.19 -2.52 13.29
N PHE A 47 24.31 -3.74 12.76
CA PHE A 47 23.71 -4.12 11.49
C PHE A 47 22.43 -4.87 11.79
N GLN A 48 21.29 -4.23 11.59
CA GLN A 48 20.01 -4.93 11.65
C GLN A 48 19.74 -5.55 10.29
N SER A 49 19.35 -6.84 10.27
CA SER A 49 18.77 -7.43 9.07
C SER A 49 17.62 -6.53 8.65
N GLY A 50 17.64 -6.03 7.41
CA GLY A 50 16.54 -5.24 6.90
C GLY A 50 15.25 -6.05 7.03
N GLN A 51 14.42 -5.73 8.03
CA GLN A 51 13.03 -5.54 7.70
C GLN A 51 13.12 -4.56 6.55
N ALA A 52 12.77 -5.00 5.34
CA ALA A 52 12.40 -4.04 4.32
C ALA A 52 11.47 -3.09 5.07
N ALA A 53 11.91 -1.85 5.27
CA ALA A 53 11.01 -0.83 5.75
C ALA A 53 9.81 -1.01 4.84
N ALA A 54 8.68 -1.43 5.39
CA ALA A 54 7.47 -1.54 4.62
C ALA A 54 7.44 -0.21 3.88
N ALA A 55 7.48 -0.26 2.54
CA ALA A 55 7.37 0.94 1.72
C ALA A 55 6.28 1.78 2.39
N PRO A 56 6.54 3.07 2.70
CA PRO A 56 5.65 3.86 3.54
C PRO A 56 4.22 3.54 3.11
N ALA A 57 3.42 2.97 4.02
CA ALA A 57 2.13 2.39 3.67
C ALA A 57 1.43 3.40 2.76
N PRO A 58 1.02 2.98 1.55
CA PRO A 58 0.57 3.93 0.56
C PRO A 58 -0.55 4.78 1.16
N GLN A 59 -0.34 6.09 1.11
CA GLN A 59 -0.96 7.02 2.04
C GLN A 59 -2.45 7.21 1.74
N GLY A 60 -3.28 6.43 2.42
CA GLY A 60 -4.65 6.79 2.78
C GLY A 60 -4.74 6.87 4.29
N THR A 61 -5.06 8.04 4.83
CA THR A 61 -5.35 8.17 6.26
C THR A 61 -6.67 7.46 6.54
N LEU A 62 -6.68 6.44 7.40
CA LEU A 62 -7.93 5.86 7.89
C LEU A 62 -8.82 6.98 8.47
N GLY A 63 -10.08 7.01 8.04
CA GLY A 63 -11.05 8.07 8.33
C GLY A 63 -11.09 9.21 7.31
N GLY A 64 -10.08 9.32 6.44
CA GLY A 64 -9.97 10.32 5.39
C GLY A 64 -10.82 10.01 4.16
N LEU A 65 -11.16 11.08 3.42
CA LEU A 65 -11.75 10.97 2.09
C LEU A 65 -10.64 10.77 1.06
N ALA A 66 -10.85 9.86 0.12
CA ALA A 66 -9.87 9.52 -0.89
C ALA A 66 -10.51 9.16 -2.24
N SER A 67 -9.74 9.33 -3.30
CA SER A 67 -9.99 8.77 -4.62
C SER A 67 -8.85 7.82 -5.00
N PHE A 68 -9.12 6.87 -5.90
CA PHE A 68 -8.15 5.83 -6.27
C PHE A 68 -7.86 5.87 -7.77
N GLN A 69 -6.75 6.50 -8.14
CA GLN A 69 -6.31 6.67 -9.53
C GLN A 69 -5.71 5.37 -10.08
N SER A 70 -6.10 4.94 -11.28
CA SER A 70 -5.53 3.76 -11.94
C SER A 70 -4.07 3.98 -12.35
N HIS A 71 -3.23 2.95 -12.18
CA HIS A 71 -1.81 2.98 -12.53
C HIS A 71 -1.55 3.04 -14.03
N ASN A 72 -2.32 2.32 -14.85
CA ASN A 72 -2.16 2.30 -16.30
C ASN A 72 -3.18 3.18 -17.05
N TYR A 73 -4.22 3.69 -16.37
CA TYR A 73 -5.15 4.68 -16.91
C TYR A 73 -5.15 5.94 -16.02
N ARG A 74 -4.16 6.82 -16.21
CA ARG A 74 -3.88 7.92 -15.28
C ARG A 74 -4.99 8.98 -15.18
N SER A 75 -5.89 9.07 -16.15
CA SER A 75 -7.06 9.94 -16.06
C SER A 75 -8.25 9.27 -15.35
N HIS A 76 -8.17 7.97 -15.02
CA HIS A 76 -9.30 7.20 -14.51
C HIS A 76 -9.18 6.90 -13.02
N PHE A 77 -10.33 6.95 -12.34
CA PHE A 77 -10.45 6.72 -10.91
C PHE A 77 -11.51 5.67 -10.62
N ILE A 78 -11.30 4.88 -9.56
CA ILE A 78 -12.36 4.03 -9.02
C ILE A 78 -13.58 4.90 -8.71
N ARG A 79 -14.72 4.51 -9.25
CA ARG A 79 -16.03 5.10 -8.96
C ARG A 79 -17.10 4.04 -8.90
N HIS A 80 -18.26 4.39 -8.36
CA HIS A 80 -19.47 3.62 -8.62
C HIS A 80 -20.29 4.28 -9.74
N ALA A 81 -21.03 3.49 -10.53
CA ALA A 81 -22.19 3.96 -11.29
C ALA A 81 -23.18 2.83 -11.43
N ASN A 82 -24.48 3.14 -11.32
CA ASN A 82 -25.54 2.13 -11.30
C ASN A 82 -25.26 1.01 -10.28
N PHE A 83 -24.67 1.37 -9.14
CA PHE A 83 -24.22 0.44 -8.07
C PHE A 83 -23.14 -0.57 -8.48
N LEU A 84 -22.47 -0.37 -9.62
CA LEU A 84 -21.33 -1.17 -10.07
C LEU A 84 -20.02 -0.39 -9.90
N GLY A 85 -18.95 -1.06 -9.48
CA GLY A 85 -17.62 -0.45 -9.38
C GLY A 85 -16.94 -0.35 -10.75
N GLU A 86 -16.40 0.80 -11.11
CA GLU A 86 -15.79 1.04 -12.42
C GLU A 86 -14.58 1.95 -12.27
N ILE A 87 -13.83 2.14 -13.36
CA ILE A 87 -12.88 3.24 -13.46
C ILE A 87 -13.27 4.18 -14.62
N THR A 88 -13.34 5.48 -14.37
CA THR A 88 -13.55 6.48 -15.44
C THR A 88 -12.84 7.79 -15.16
N PRO A 89 -12.73 8.67 -16.16
CA PRO A 89 -12.45 10.08 -15.92
C PRO A 89 -13.49 10.71 -14.98
N VAL A 90 -13.05 11.72 -14.25
CA VAL A 90 -13.88 12.58 -13.42
C VAL A 90 -14.04 13.90 -14.14
N SER A 91 -15.27 14.24 -14.51
CA SER A 91 -15.59 15.41 -15.34
C SER A 91 -16.74 16.26 -14.80
N SER A 92 -17.41 15.78 -13.76
CA SER A 92 -18.55 16.44 -13.13
C SER A 92 -18.51 16.32 -11.61
N ASP A 93 -19.32 17.14 -10.94
CA ASP A 93 -19.53 17.03 -9.49
C ASP A 93 -20.10 15.68 -9.07
N LEU A 94 -20.90 15.05 -9.94
CA LEU A 94 -21.43 13.72 -9.72
C LEU A 94 -20.31 12.69 -9.78
N ASP A 95 -19.48 12.71 -10.84
CA ASP A 95 -18.33 11.80 -10.97
C ASP A 95 -17.38 11.94 -9.78
N ARG A 96 -17.18 13.18 -9.30
CA ARG A 96 -16.37 13.47 -8.13
C ARG A 96 -16.92 12.78 -6.89
N LYS A 97 -18.22 12.93 -6.64
CA LYS A 97 -18.90 12.27 -5.51
C LYS A 97 -18.88 10.74 -5.64
N ASP A 98 -19.08 10.23 -6.84
CA ASP A 98 -19.09 8.80 -7.15
C ASP A 98 -17.70 8.14 -7.05
N SER A 99 -16.64 8.92 -7.24
CA SER A 99 -15.24 8.51 -7.12
C SER A 99 -14.59 8.85 -5.78
N THR A 100 -15.35 9.38 -4.83
CA THR A 100 -14.85 9.69 -3.48
C THR A 100 -15.39 8.68 -2.47
N PHE A 101 -14.46 8.06 -1.75
CA PHE A 101 -14.76 7.11 -0.70
C PHE A 101 -14.11 7.53 0.62
N ARG A 102 -14.79 7.26 1.73
CA ARG A 102 -14.17 7.26 3.05
C ARG A 102 -13.50 5.91 3.26
N MET A 103 -12.20 5.94 3.50
CA MET A 103 -11.49 4.73 3.95
C MET A 103 -11.75 4.55 5.44
N VAL A 104 -12.48 3.50 5.81
CA VAL A 104 -12.79 3.20 7.23
C VAL A 104 -12.05 1.93 7.66
N PRO A 105 -11.88 1.69 8.98
CA PRO A 105 -11.44 0.39 9.47
C PRO A 105 -12.29 -0.73 8.86
N GLY A 106 -11.65 -1.82 8.49
CA GLY A 106 -12.29 -2.95 7.83
C GLY A 106 -13.50 -3.46 8.63
N LEU A 107 -14.63 -3.64 7.95
CA LEU A 107 -15.87 -4.06 8.60
C LEU A 107 -15.73 -5.44 9.28
N ALA A 108 -14.94 -6.35 8.71
CA ALA A 108 -14.69 -7.66 9.31
C ALA A 108 -13.50 -7.67 10.29
N ASP A 109 -12.51 -6.81 10.08
CA ASP A 109 -11.28 -6.73 10.87
C ASP A 109 -10.69 -5.32 10.74
N SER A 110 -10.58 -4.63 11.87
CA SER A 110 -10.18 -3.22 11.94
C SER A 110 -8.73 -2.94 11.57
N ARG A 111 -7.89 -3.99 11.42
CA ARG A 111 -6.51 -3.86 10.92
C ARG A 111 -6.45 -3.60 9.41
N TYR A 112 -7.55 -3.85 8.70
CA TYR A 112 -7.68 -3.71 7.25
C TYR A 112 -8.61 -2.54 6.91
N VAL A 113 -9.03 -2.43 5.65
CA VAL A 113 -9.83 -1.30 5.17
C VAL A 113 -11.14 -1.73 4.52
N SER A 114 -12.15 -0.87 4.64
CA SER A 114 -13.37 -0.88 3.84
C SER A 114 -13.59 0.50 3.22
N PHE A 115 -14.25 0.54 2.06
CA PHE A 115 -14.44 1.78 1.29
C PHE A 115 -15.91 2.18 1.30
N GLU A 116 -16.26 3.16 2.13
CA GLU A 116 -17.63 3.70 2.21
C GLU A 116 -17.80 4.81 1.17
N SER A 117 -18.91 4.80 0.42
CA SER A 117 -19.23 5.88 -0.52
C SER A 117 -19.54 7.19 0.22
N VAL A 118 -19.04 8.32 -0.28
CA VAL A 118 -19.36 9.64 0.30
C VAL A 118 -20.79 10.07 -0.01
N ASN A 119 -21.30 9.80 -1.22
CA ASN A 119 -22.64 10.22 -1.62
C ASN A 119 -23.73 9.19 -1.35
N TYR A 120 -23.36 7.96 -0.98
CA TYR A 120 -24.28 6.94 -0.46
C TYR A 120 -23.79 6.43 0.90
N PRO A 121 -23.97 7.20 1.99
CA PRO A 121 -23.58 6.77 3.33
C PRO A 121 -24.15 5.39 3.70
N GLY A 122 -23.35 4.59 4.40
CA GLY A 122 -23.67 3.20 4.72
C GLY A 122 -23.57 2.23 3.54
N HIS A 123 -23.19 2.69 2.35
CA HIS A 123 -22.86 1.82 1.22
C HIS A 123 -21.35 1.64 1.09
N TYR A 124 -20.94 0.42 0.80
CA TYR A 124 -19.54 0.03 0.72
C TYR A 124 -19.24 -0.63 -0.61
N LEU A 125 -18.03 -0.45 -1.12
CA LEU A 125 -17.52 -1.34 -2.16
C LEU A 125 -17.32 -2.72 -1.56
N ARG A 126 -17.99 -3.70 -2.14
CA ARG A 126 -17.80 -5.11 -1.81
C ARG A 126 -17.73 -5.94 -3.07
N HIS A 127 -17.10 -7.11 -2.97
CA HIS A 127 -17.22 -8.08 -4.06
C HIS A 127 -18.52 -8.88 -3.90
N GLN A 128 -19.13 -9.24 -5.04
CA GLN A 128 -20.17 -10.25 -5.15
C GLN A 128 -20.03 -10.91 -6.50
N ASP A 129 -20.00 -12.24 -6.54
CA ASP A 129 -19.78 -13.00 -7.78
C ASP A 129 -18.51 -12.53 -8.51
N PHE A 130 -17.47 -12.17 -7.74
CA PHE A 130 -16.21 -11.58 -8.21
C PHE A 130 -16.34 -10.22 -8.93
N ARG A 131 -17.50 -9.56 -8.91
CA ARG A 131 -17.70 -8.18 -9.38
C ARG A 131 -17.71 -7.23 -8.18
N LEU A 132 -17.01 -6.09 -8.27
CA LEU A 132 -17.14 -5.04 -7.25
C LEU A 132 -18.44 -4.27 -7.47
N LYS A 133 -19.26 -4.18 -6.43
CA LYS A 133 -20.54 -3.49 -6.40
C LYS A 133 -20.55 -2.51 -5.23
N LEU A 134 -21.27 -1.40 -5.38
CA LEU A 134 -21.61 -0.52 -4.27
C LEU A 134 -22.93 -1.00 -3.66
N GLN A 135 -22.93 -1.37 -2.39
CA GLN A 135 -24.16 -1.82 -1.73
C GLN A 135 -24.24 -1.35 -0.29
N LYS A 136 -25.46 -1.09 0.17
CA LYS A 136 -25.76 -0.82 1.58
C LYS A 136 -25.38 -2.03 2.44
N SER A 137 -24.68 -1.77 3.54
CA SER A 137 -24.41 -2.81 4.54
C SER A 137 -25.70 -3.35 5.14
N ASP A 138 -25.84 -4.67 5.13
CA ASP A 138 -26.91 -5.40 5.82
C ASP A 138 -26.47 -5.85 7.23
N GLY A 139 -25.23 -5.53 7.63
CA GLY A 139 -24.66 -5.94 8.91
C GLY A 139 -24.34 -7.43 9.01
N SER A 140 -24.47 -8.22 7.95
CA SER A 140 -24.14 -9.64 7.95
C SER A 140 -22.62 -9.87 7.97
N GLN A 141 -22.18 -11.01 8.52
CA GLN A 141 -20.76 -11.37 8.50
C GLN A 141 -20.21 -11.52 7.08
N LEU A 142 -21.01 -12.09 6.17
CA LEU A 142 -20.63 -12.24 4.77
C LEU A 142 -20.38 -10.87 4.12
N PHE A 143 -21.31 -9.91 4.28
CA PHE A 143 -21.11 -8.56 3.77
C PHE A 143 -19.82 -7.93 4.30
N ARG A 144 -19.57 -8.05 5.61
CA ARG A 144 -18.36 -7.50 6.23
C ARG A 144 -17.10 -8.12 5.64
N LEU A 145 -17.08 -9.43 5.43
CA LEU A 145 -15.96 -10.14 4.81
C LEU A 145 -15.76 -9.71 3.35
N ASP A 146 -16.85 -9.60 2.58
CA ASP A 146 -16.82 -9.21 1.16
C ASP A 146 -16.40 -7.75 0.94
N ALA A 147 -16.62 -6.90 1.94
CA ALA A 147 -16.31 -5.47 1.91
C ALA A 147 -14.98 -5.10 2.57
N THR A 148 -14.19 -6.08 3.04
CA THR A 148 -12.91 -5.82 3.74
C THR A 148 -11.72 -6.25 2.89
N PHE A 149 -10.73 -5.36 2.77
CA PHE A 149 -9.56 -5.55 1.94
C PHE A 149 -8.28 -5.21 2.70
N LYS A 150 -7.23 -6.03 2.53
CA LYS A 150 -5.87 -5.70 2.94
C LYS A 150 -5.29 -4.71 1.95
N MET A 151 -4.86 -3.56 2.44
CA MET A 151 -4.05 -2.65 1.63
C MET A 151 -2.60 -3.13 1.67
N VAL A 152 -2.05 -3.44 0.51
CA VAL A 152 -0.67 -3.92 0.33
C VAL A 152 0.08 -2.99 -0.61
N PRO A 153 1.43 -3.02 -0.65
CA PRO A 153 2.20 -2.34 -1.69
C PRO A 153 1.69 -2.72 -3.08
N GLY A 154 1.63 -1.74 -3.98
CA GLY A 154 1.11 -1.92 -5.33
C GLY A 154 1.86 -3.02 -6.08
N LEU A 155 1.11 -3.89 -6.75
CA LEU A 155 1.69 -5.05 -7.46
C LEU A 155 2.57 -4.65 -8.65
N ALA A 156 2.32 -3.49 -9.27
CA ALA A 156 3.16 -2.92 -10.33
C ALA A 156 4.16 -1.86 -9.83
N ASP A 157 3.84 -1.17 -8.74
CA ASP A 157 4.64 -0.11 -8.14
C ASP A 157 4.44 -0.12 -6.62
N GLY A 158 5.49 -0.50 -5.88
CA GLY A 158 5.44 -0.63 -4.42
C GLY A 158 5.19 0.67 -3.66
N SER A 159 5.27 1.83 -4.32
CA SER A 159 4.90 3.13 -3.73
C SER A 159 3.40 3.45 -3.84
N TRP A 160 2.64 2.61 -4.55
CA TRP A 160 1.18 2.68 -4.73
C TRP A 160 0.50 1.59 -3.91
N SER A 161 -0.82 1.45 -4.03
CA SER A 161 -1.61 0.44 -3.33
C SER A 161 -2.16 -0.64 -4.26
N SER A 162 -2.26 -1.85 -3.74
CA SER A 162 -3.18 -2.88 -4.22
C SER A 162 -4.07 -3.34 -3.06
N PHE A 163 -5.26 -3.85 -3.38
CA PHE A 163 -6.27 -4.19 -2.37
C PHE A 163 -6.63 -5.67 -2.48
N GLU A 164 -6.12 -6.48 -1.56
CA GLU A 164 -6.36 -7.93 -1.49
C GLU A 164 -7.62 -8.22 -0.67
N SER A 165 -8.50 -9.11 -1.12
CA SER A 165 -9.65 -9.53 -0.31
C SER A 165 -9.20 -10.28 0.95
N VAL A 166 -9.88 -10.04 2.09
CA VAL A 166 -9.62 -10.82 3.31
C VAL A 166 -10.20 -12.23 3.27
N ASN A 167 -11.32 -12.44 2.57
CA ASN A 167 -12.00 -13.75 2.48
C ASN A 167 -11.67 -14.53 1.20
N PHE A 168 -10.99 -13.91 0.24
CA PHE A 168 -10.40 -14.57 -0.93
C PHE A 168 -8.91 -14.18 -1.08
N PRO A 169 -8.01 -14.75 -0.26
CA PRO A 169 -6.58 -14.48 -0.36
C PRO A 169 -6.03 -14.70 -1.77
N GLY A 170 -5.11 -13.84 -2.19
CA GLY A 170 -4.56 -13.81 -3.54
C GLY A 170 -5.49 -13.23 -4.63
N HIS A 171 -6.69 -12.79 -4.27
CA HIS A 171 -7.56 -12.03 -5.18
C HIS A 171 -7.51 -10.54 -4.83
N TYR A 172 -7.38 -9.72 -5.87
CA TYR A 172 -7.20 -8.28 -5.75
C TYR A 172 -8.30 -7.54 -6.49
N ILE A 173 -8.68 -6.37 -5.97
CA ILE A 173 -9.45 -5.39 -6.75
C ILE A 173 -8.61 -5.04 -7.97
N ARG A 174 -9.18 -5.21 -9.16
CA ARG A 174 -8.54 -4.84 -10.41
C ARG A 174 -9.56 -4.35 -11.43
N HIS A 175 -9.17 -3.43 -12.31
CA HIS A 175 -10.03 -3.07 -13.43
C HIS A 175 -9.80 -4.02 -14.62
N ARG A 176 -10.85 -4.28 -15.40
CA ARG A 176 -10.78 -4.97 -16.69
C ARG A 176 -11.89 -4.45 -17.57
N ASN A 177 -11.53 -3.91 -18.73
CA ASN A 177 -12.47 -3.20 -19.61
C ASN A 177 -13.26 -2.13 -18.83
N PHE A 178 -12.56 -1.34 -18.00
CA PHE A 178 -13.12 -0.29 -17.13
C PHE A 178 -14.07 -0.73 -16.02
N HIS A 179 -14.37 -2.02 -15.87
CA HIS A 179 -15.16 -2.56 -14.76
C HIS A 179 -14.25 -3.12 -13.67
N LEU A 180 -14.66 -3.00 -12.40
CA LEU A 180 -13.90 -3.53 -11.26
C LEU A 180 -14.28 -4.97 -10.89
N TYR A 181 -13.29 -5.84 -10.80
CA TYR A 181 -13.45 -7.23 -10.41
C TYR A 181 -12.52 -7.59 -9.27
N LEU A 182 -12.87 -8.67 -8.57
CA LEU A 182 -12.01 -9.32 -7.60
C LEU A 182 -11.42 -10.57 -8.25
N GLU A 183 -10.16 -10.50 -8.67
CA GLU A 183 -9.55 -11.58 -9.45
C GLU A 183 -8.11 -11.83 -9.02
N LYS A 184 -7.62 -13.04 -9.31
CA LYS A 184 -6.22 -13.45 -9.10
C LYS A 184 -5.44 -13.39 -10.41
N GLY A 185 -4.14 -13.13 -10.33
CA GLY A 185 -3.27 -13.05 -11.49
C GLY A 185 -1.83 -12.71 -11.09
N SER A 186 -0.93 -12.72 -12.07
CA SER A 186 0.50 -12.43 -11.84
C SER A 186 1.21 -11.78 -13.02
N ASP A 187 0.60 -11.75 -14.20
CA ASP A 187 1.17 -11.09 -15.37
C ASP A 187 1.27 -9.57 -15.19
N ASP A 188 2.01 -8.92 -16.09
CA ASP A 188 2.28 -7.48 -16.00
C ASP A 188 1.01 -6.62 -16.12
N LEU A 189 0.05 -7.04 -16.96
CA LEU A 189 -1.20 -6.31 -17.13
C LEU A 189 -2.04 -6.40 -15.86
N PHE A 190 -2.18 -7.60 -15.28
CA PHE A 190 -2.84 -7.81 -14.00
C PHE A 190 -2.25 -6.93 -12.90
N ARG A 191 -0.91 -6.93 -12.77
CA ARG A 191 -0.22 -6.11 -11.76
C ARG A 191 -0.54 -4.61 -11.94
N LYS A 192 -0.56 -4.12 -13.18
CA LYS A 192 -0.92 -2.73 -13.51
C LYS A 192 -2.41 -2.43 -13.25
N ASP A 193 -3.30 -3.35 -13.61
CA ASP A 193 -4.74 -3.23 -13.43
C ASP A 193 -5.18 -3.26 -11.96
N SER A 194 -4.37 -3.89 -11.10
CA SER A 194 -4.57 -3.99 -9.65
C SER A 194 -3.88 -2.91 -8.84
N THR A 195 -3.16 -1.97 -9.46
CA THR A 195 -2.38 -0.94 -8.75
C THR A 195 -3.05 0.42 -8.86
N PHE A 196 -3.25 1.08 -7.71
CA PHE A 196 -3.95 2.35 -7.61
C PHE A 196 -3.19 3.33 -6.72
N ARG A 197 -3.18 4.61 -7.11
CA ARG A 197 -2.67 5.70 -6.27
C ARG A 197 -3.83 6.24 -5.45
N ILE A 198 -3.63 6.31 -4.15
CA ILE A 198 -4.54 7.01 -3.26
C ILE A 198 -4.26 8.51 -3.40
N THR A 199 -5.29 9.27 -3.74
CA THR A 199 -5.22 10.73 -3.88
C THR A 199 -6.26 11.38 -2.97
N PRO A 200 -6.10 12.67 -2.61
CA PRO A 200 -7.21 13.46 -2.12
C PRO A 200 -8.41 13.36 -3.07
N PRO A 201 -9.64 13.63 -2.58
CA PRO A 201 -10.81 13.69 -3.44
C PRO A 201 -10.54 14.63 -4.61
N ASN A 202 -10.82 14.16 -5.81
CA ASN A 202 -10.65 14.96 -7.03
C ASN A 202 -11.42 16.29 -6.86
N SER A 203 -10.76 17.43 -7.02
CA SER A 203 -11.36 18.77 -6.85
C SER A 203 -12.03 19.26 -8.12
#